data_AF-A0A537FRX7-F1
#
_entry.id   AF-A0A537FRX7-F1
#
_cell.length_a   1.000
_cell.length_b   1.000
_cell.length_c   1.000
_cell.angle_alpha   90.00
_cell.angle_beta   90.00
_cell.angle_gamma   90.00
#
_symmetry.space_group_name_H-M   'P 1'
#
loop_
_entity.id
_entity.type
_entity.pdbx_description
1 polymer ?
#
loop_
_entity_poly.entity_id
_entity_poly.type
_entity_poly.pdbx_seq_one_letter_code
_entity_poly.pdbx_strand_id
1 'polypeptide(L)'
;MISKTTELLETEKFDLIHAHDWVVGRAAVELKNRLGLPLISTIHATEIGRGGRLDGEYRRKVRDIERLLAEESDGIICCSNYMLDHIQHELSAANAKIHVIPNGVEVDRFKNNGGPQLFSAEVSEDRKIILYVGRIVREKGIFTLLEALDELRTRGKDVSLVFVGEGPLKEDLAKEVLRRRLSDRVKITGFVDQEKLVSLYNSCDAFVLPSHYEPFGMVALEAMASRVPVVVSDVGGLSEIVEDGVTGVKVPSSDPHALAEGILRVLDNRELSERLKENAYRAVQERYRWDLIAEKTLEAYRTSSPRPQSSKVVEDAEFLSDPALLQFLLTMGATDGEGAVSAGDMASLIKSPETPVKLILGRQASLGYVSTKLGPDSSRVRYHLSPVGIIKACSDMS
;
A
#
# COMPACT_ATOMS: atom_id res chain seq x y z
N MET A 1 -0.78 -11.30 -18.19
CA MET A 1 -1.79 -10.27 -18.51
C MET A 1 -2.18 -10.29 -19.97
N ILE A 2 -1.30 -9.88 -20.91
CA ILE A 2 -1.63 -9.82 -22.35
C ILE A 2 -2.28 -11.10 -22.88
N SER A 3 -1.66 -12.26 -22.66
CA SER A 3 -2.21 -13.57 -23.08
C SER A 3 -3.59 -13.86 -22.47
N LYS A 4 -3.82 -13.49 -21.20
CA LYS A 4 -5.11 -13.70 -20.55
C LYS A 4 -6.18 -12.73 -21.10
N THR A 5 -5.79 -11.50 -21.42
CA THR A 5 -6.68 -10.55 -22.11
C THR A 5 -7.05 -11.08 -23.50
N THR A 6 -6.10 -11.66 -24.24
CA THR A 6 -6.39 -12.28 -25.55
C THR A 6 -7.40 -13.42 -25.43
N GLU A 7 -7.28 -14.29 -24.43
CA GLU A 7 -8.27 -15.35 -24.16
C GLU A 7 -9.65 -14.75 -23.84
N LEU A 8 -9.72 -13.73 -22.98
CA LEU A 8 -10.98 -13.10 -22.61
C LEU A 8 -11.67 -12.41 -23.79
N LEU A 9 -10.92 -11.88 -24.75
CA LEU A 9 -11.48 -11.26 -25.96
C LEU A 9 -12.18 -12.26 -26.89
N GLU A 10 -12.03 -13.56 -26.67
CA GLU A 10 -12.78 -14.59 -27.40
C GLU A 10 -14.25 -14.63 -26.96
N THR A 11 -14.55 -14.29 -25.70
CA THR A 11 -15.90 -14.36 -25.12
C THR A 11 -16.46 -13.02 -24.66
N GLU A 12 -15.62 -12.04 -24.41
CA GLU A 12 -15.98 -10.74 -23.81
C GLU A 12 -15.63 -9.57 -24.73
N LYS A 13 -16.35 -8.46 -24.54
CA LYS A 13 -16.02 -7.16 -25.15
C LYS A 13 -15.68 -6.16 -24.08
N PHE A 14 -14.67 -5.34 -24.33
CA PHE A 14 -14.23 -4.29 -23.42
C PHE A 14 -14.30 -2.93 -24.11
N ASP A 15 -14.80 -1.94 -23.38
CA ASP A 15 -14.89 -0.55 -23.87
C ASP A 15 -13.65 0.28 -23.52
N LEU A 16 -12.88 -0.14 -22.51
CA LEU A 16 -11.68 0.55 -22.02
C LEU A 16 -10.73 -0.39 -21.27
N ILE A 17 -9.51 0.08 -21.04
CA ILE A 17 -8.51 -0.55 -20.17
C ILE A 17 -8.31 0.33 -18.95
N HIS A 18 -8.41 -0.22 -17.74
CA HIS A 18 -8.11 0.49 -16.49
C HIS A 18 -6.91 -0.15 -15.79
N ALA A 19 -5.78 0.56 -15.81
CA ALA A 19 -4.53 0.15 -15.17
C ALA A 19 -4.42 0.70 -13.75
N HIS A 20 -3.96 -0.11 -12.79
CA HIS A 20 -3.65 0.35 -11.44
C HIS A 20 -2.13 0.26 -11.20
N ASP A 21 -1.49 1.42 -11.09
CA ASP A 21 -0.05 1.62 -10.90
C ASP A 21 0.87 1.06 -12.01
N TRP A 22 2.15 1.42 -11.89
CA TRP A 22 3.23 1.06 -12.83
C TRP A 22 3.43 -0.45 -13.01
N VAL A 23 3.05 -1.26 -12.03
CA VAL A 23 3.25 -2.73 -12.05
C VAL A 23 2.61 -3.35 -13.30
N VAL A 24 1.47 -2.81 -13.74
CA VAL A 24 0.77 -3.24 -14.95
C VAL A 24 0.97 -2.29 -16.13
N GLY A 25 1.74 -1.22 -15.95
CA GLY A 25 1.83 -0.10 -16.88
C GLY A 25 2.23 -0.49 -18.30
N ARG A 26 3.34 -1.24 -18.45
CA ARG A 26 3.81 -1.72 -19.76
C ARG A 26 2.77 -2.60 -20.47
N ALA A 27 2.13 -3.51 -19.73
CA ALA A 27 1.11 -4.40 -20.29
C ALA A 27 -0.14 -3.63 -20.71
N ALA A 28 -0.54 -2.61 -19.94
CA ALA A 28 -1.69 -1.77 -20.25
C ALA A 28 -1.46 -0.93 -21.51
N VAL A 29 -0.28 -0.34 -21.67
CA VAL A 29 0.12 0.38 -22.88
C VAL A 29 0.11 -0.53 -24.11
N GLU A 30 0.64 -1.75 -23.98
CA GLU A 30 0.63 -2.70 -25.09
C GLU A 30 -0.80 -3.12 -25.48
N LEU A 31 -1.67 -3.37 -24.49
CA LEU A 31 -3.07 -3.67 -24.75
C LEU A 31 -3.81 -2.49 -25.39
N LYS A 32 -3.52 -1.26 -24.97
CA LYS A 32 -4.04 -0.04 -25.60
C LYS A 32 -3.68 -0.01 -27.08
N ASN A 33 -2.41 -0.24 -27.39
CA ASN A 33 -1.90 -0.21 -28.77
C ASN A 33 -2.54 -1.30 -29.65
N ARG A 34 -2.70 -2.51 -29.12
CA ARG A 34 -3.31 -3.64 -29.85
C ARG A 34 -4.80 -3.48 -30.08
N LEU A 35 -5.52 -2.98 -29.07
CA LEU A 35 -6.99 -2.97 -29.08
C LEU A 35 -7.58 -1.63 -29.55
N GLY A 36 -6.78 -0.56 -29.56
CA GLY A 36 -7.26 0.79 -29.88
C GLY A 36 -8.25 1.33 -28.85
N LEU A 37 -8.32 0.73 -27.66
CA LEU A 37 -9.22 1.13 -26.58
C LEU A 37 -8.63 2.28 -25.75
N PRO A 38 -9.46 3.13 -25.12
CA PRO A 38 -8.99 4.13 -24.16
C PRO A 38 -8.25 3.47 -23.00
N LEU A 39 -7.11 4.02 -22.62
CA LEU A 39 -6.36 3.64 -21.43
C LEU A 39 -6.60 4.66 -20.31
N ILE A 40 -7.16 4.20 -19.20
CA ILE A 40 -7.26 4.97 -17.97
C ILE A 40 -6.30 4.35 -16.96
N SER A 41 -5.59 5.17 -16.20
CA SER A 41 -4.75 4.68 -15.11
C SER A 41 -5.15 5.29 -13.77
N THR A 42 -5.16 4.49 -12.71
CA THR A 42 -5.10 5.01 -11.34
C THR A 42 -3.67 4.95 -10.85
N ILE A 43 -3.12 6.11 -10.48
CA ILE A 43 -1.80 6.24 -9.88
C ILE A 43 -2.00 6.47 -8.38
N HIS A 44 -1.70 5.45 -7.58
CA HIS A 44 -1.92 5.48 -6.13
C HIS A 44 -0.77 6.15 -5.37
N ALA A 45 0.45 6.05 -5.91
CA ALA A 45 1.66 6.64 -5.38
C ALA A 45 2.69 6.78 -6.49
N THR A 46 3.74 7.57 -6.26
CA THR A 46 4.92 7.59 -7.13
C THR A 46 6.14 7.09 -6.39
N GLU A 47 7.08 6.48 -7.12
CA GLU A 47 8.32 5.98 -6.52
C GLU A 47 9.18 7.13 -5.96
N ILE A 48 9.16 8.30 -6.61
CA ILE A 48 9.81 9.50 -6.09
C ILE A 48 9.17 9.97 -4.78
N GLY A 49 7.84 9.85 -4.64
CA GLY A 49 7.16 10.19 -3.38
C GLY A 49 7.56 9.26 -2.23
N ARG A 50 7.69 7.94 -2.50
CA ARG A 50 8.08 6.96 -1.47
C ARG A 50 9.50 7.13 -0.96
N GLY A 51 10.43 7.52 -1.83
CA GLY A 51 11.85 7.60 -1.48
C GLY A 51 12.38 9.01 -1.25
N GLY A 52 11.65 10.05 -1.68
CA GLY A 52 12.17 11.41 -1.84
C GLY A 52 13.33 11.55 -2.85
N ARG A 53 13.85 10.42 -3.35
CA ARG A 53 15.03 10.27 -4.22
C ARG A 53 14.89 9.00 -5.05
N LEU A 54 15.54 9.00 -6.21
CA LEU A 54 15.56 7.89 -7.15
C LEU A 54 16.92 7.19 -7.11
N ASP A 55 17.30 6.75 -5.92
CA ASP A 55 18.59 6.12 -5.70
C ASP A 55 18.58 4.69 -6.28
N GLY A 56 19.57 4.38 -7.12
CA GLY A 56 19.72 3.07 -7.75
C GLY A 56 18.96 2.88 -9.06
N GLU A 57 19.31 1.83 -9.81
CA GLU A 57 18.72 1.55 -11.12
C GLU A 57 17.27 1.10 -11.05
N TYR A 58 16.93 0.30 -10.04
CA TYR A 58 15.56 -0.22 -9.86
C TYR A 58 14.53 0.92 -9.76
N ARG A 59 14.75 1.88 -8.86
CA ARG A 59 13.82 3.01 -8.65
C ARG A 59 13.70 3.89 -9.91
N ARG A 60 14.81 4.09 -10.63
CA ARG A 60 14.80 4.83 -11.90
C ARG A 60 13.95 4.12 -12.96
N LYS A 61 14.05 2.79 -13.07
CA LYS A 61 13.23 2.01 -13.99
C LYS A 61 11.75 2.01 -13.61
N VAL A 62 11.43 1.92 -12.31
CA VAL A 62 10.05 2.06 -11.83
C VAL A 62 9.49 3.41 -12.26
N ARG A 63 10.22 4.51 -12.02
CA ARG A 63 9.81 5.84 -12.48
C ARG A 63 9.63 5.89 -14.00
N ASP A 64 10.53 5.29 -14.78
CA ASP A 64 10.41 5.32 -16.23
C ASP A 64 9.13 4.59 -16.71
N ILE A 65 8.68 3.55 -16.00
CA ILE A 65 7.39 2.89 -16.25
C ILE A 65 6.21 3.74 -15.75
N GLU A 66 6.32 4.41 -14.60
CA GLU A 66 5.32 5.36 -14.11
C GLU A 66 5.08 6.48 -15.14
N ARG A 67 6.16 7.06 -15.68
CA ARG A 67 6.11 8.09 -16.71
C ARG A 67 5.49 7.57 -18.00
N LEU A 68 5.94 6.39 -18.49
CA LEU A 68 5.35 5.75 -19.66
C LEU A 68 3.83 5.58 -19.50
N LEU A 69 3.40 5.04 -18.36
CA LEU A 69 1.97 4.84 -18.08
C LEU A 69 1.22 6.18 -18.07
N ALA A 70 1.75 7.19 -17.41
CA ALA A 70 1.12 8.52 -17.33
C ALA A 70 1.02 9.20 -18.70
N GLU A 71 2.09 9.17 -19.50
CA GLU A 71 2.13 9.74 -20.85
C GLU A 71 1.10 9.07 -21.78
N GLU A 72 1.04 7.74 -21.73
CA GLU A 72 0.16 6.93 -22.59
C GLU A 72 -1.28 6.86 -22.10
N SER A 73 -1.60 7.27 -20.87
CA SER A 73 -2.96 7.24 -20.34
C SER A 73 -3.84 8.34 -20.94
N ASP A 74 -4.99 7.97 -21.52
CA ASP A 74 -5.99 8.91 -22.03
C ASP A 74 -6.77 9.62 -20.90
N GLY A 75 -6.83 8.99 -19.72
CA GLY A 75 -7.29 9.60 -18.48
C GLY A 75 -6.48 9.09 -17.29
N ILE A 76 -6.25 9.93 -16.29
CA ILE A 76 -5.56 9.54 -15.05
C ILE A 76 -6.49 9.81 -13.87
N ILE A 77 -6.54 8.86 -12.94
CA ILE A 77 -7.20 8.99 -11.65
C ILE A 77 -6.11 9.03 -10.57
N CYS A 78 -6.20 9.98 -9.66
CA CYS A 78 -5.34 10.05 -8.48
C CYS A 78 -6.16 10.32 -7.22
N CYS A 79 -5.64 9.90 -6.07
CA CYS A 79 -6.42 9.83 -4.83
C CYS A 79 -6.50 11.15 -4.05
N SER A 80 -5.74 12.18 -4.42
CA SER A 80 -5.63 13.44 -3.69
C SER A 80 -5.08 14.56 -4.57
N ASN A 81 -5.29 15.82 -4.18
CA ASN A 81 -4.66 16.95 -4.85
C ASN A 81 -3.14 16.93 -4.67
N TYR A 82 -2.65 16.43 -3.54
CA TYR A 82 -1.23 16.14 -3.35
C TYR A 82 -0.68 15.22 -4.45
N MET A 83 -1.41 14.16 -4.79
CA MET A 83 -1.01 13.26 -5.88
C MET A 83 -1.18 13.88 -7.26
N LEU A 84 -2.19 14.74 -7.45
CA LEU A 84 -2.32 15.54 -8.68
C LEU A 84 -1.04 16.36 -8.92
N ASP A 85 -0.61 17.11 -7.91
CA ASP A 85 0.60 17.93 -7.98
C ASP A 85 1.82 17.04 -8.26
N HIS A 86 1.98 15.91 -7.55
CA HIS A 86 3.07 14.97 -7.80
C HIS A 86 3.08 14.43 -9.24
N ILE A 87 1.93 14.03 -9.78
CA ILE A 87 1.84 13.48 -11.14
C ILE A 87 2.16 14.56 -12.18
N GLN A 88 1.66 15.78 -12.00
CA GLN A 88 1.91 16.90 -12.90
C GLN A 88 3.39 17.29 -12.95
N HIS A 89 4.06 17.34 -11.80
CA HIS A 89 5.46 17.74 -11.72
C HIS A 89 6.43 16.61 -12.11
N GLU A 90 6.15 15.36 -11.71
CA GLU A 90 7.14 14.28 -11.77
C GLU A 90 6.95 13.32 -12.97
N LEU A 91 5.72 13.16 -13.45
CA LEU A 91 5.40 12.16 -14.49
C LEU A 91 5.10 12.77 -15.86
N SER A 92 5.21 14.10 -16.02
CA SER A 92 5.03 14.79 -17.31
C SER A 92 3.71 14.44 -18.02
N ALA A 93 2.61 14.35 -17.27
CA ALA A 93 1.29 13.94 -17.75
C ALA A 93 0.52 15.02 -18.54
N ALA A 94 1.21 15.82 -19.36
CA ALA A 94 0.67 17.04 -19.99
C ALA A 94 -0.54 16.81 -20.91
N ASN A 95 -0.70 15.58 -21.41
CA ASN A 95 -1.69 15.26 -22.43
C ASN A 95 -2.92 14.52 -21.88
N ALA A 96 -2.94 14.15 -20.60
CA ALA A 96 -4.00 13.35 -19.98
C ALA A 96 -4.92 14.23 -19.14
N LYS A 97 -6.24 13.97 -19.17
CA LYS A 97 -7.15 14.56 -18.20
C LYS A 97 -6.96 13.86 -16.86
N ILE A 98 -6.56 14.61 -15.83
CA ILE A 98 -6.35 14.06 -14.49
C ILE A 98 -7.60 14.34 -13.64
N HIS A 99 -8.12 13.29 -13.03
CA HIS A 99 -9.26 13.30 -12.13
C HIS A 99 -8.78 13.03 -10.71
N VAL A 100 -9.07 13.95 -9.78
CA VAL A 100 -8.86 13.73 -8.35
C VAL A 100 -10.09 13.00 -7.80
N ILE A 101 -9.96 11.69 -7.63
CA ILE A 101 -11.02 10.82 -7.11
C ILE A 101 -10.45 10.08 -5.90
N PRO A 102 -10.89 10.43 -4.68
CA PRO A 102 -10.38 9.77 -3.48
C PRO A 102 -10.80 8.30 -3.43
N ASN A 103 -10.07 7.48 -2.67
CA ASN A 103 -10.52 6.11 -2.42
C ASN A 103 -11.76 6.12 -1.50
N GLY A 104 -12.58 5.08 -1.63
CA GLY A 104 -13.78 4.90 -0.81
C GLY A 104 -13.54 4.00 0.40
N VAL A 105 -14.49 4.02 1.33
CA VAL A 105 -14.57 3.12 2.48
C VAL A 105 -15.97 2.54 2.61
N GLU A 106 -16.06 1.27 2.98
CA GLU A 106 -17.34 0.62 3.32
C GLU A 106 -17.74 0.98 4.75
N VAL A 107 -18.45 2.10 4.91
CA VAL A 107 -18.80 2.63 6.24
C VAL A 107 -19.48 1.60 7.15
N ASP A 108 -20.40 0.81 6.59
CA ASP A 108 -21.17 -0.19 7.36
C ASP A 108 -20.28 -1.33 7.89
N ARG A 109 -19.17 -1.62 7.22
CA ARG A 109 -18.19 -2.63 7.65
C ARG A 109 -17.48 -2.23 8.94
N PHE A 110 -17.31 -0.93 9.15
CA PHE A 110 -16.54 -0.37 10.27
C PHE A 110 -17.41 0.14 11.42
N LYS A 111 -18.75 0.01 11.31
CA LYS A 111 -19.68 0.33 12.40
C LYS A 111 -19.48 -0.59 13.60
N ASN A 112 -19.57 -0.01 14.79
CA ASN A 112 -19.58 -0.78 16.03
C ASN A 112 -20.94 -1.49 16.20
N ASN A 113 -20.95 -2.81 16.02
CA ASN A 113 -22.15 -3.65 16.21
C ASN A 113 -22.22 -4.28 17.62
N GLY A 114 -21.47 -3.77 18.60
CA GLY A 114 -21.43 -4.32 19.96
C GLY A 114 -20.60 -5.60 20.08
N GLY A 115 -19.58 -5.76 19.22
CA GLY A 115 -18.65 -6.90 19.25
C GLY A 115 -17.79 -6.95 20.52
N PRO A 116 -17.17 -8.11 20.83
CA PRO A 116 -16.33 -8.25 22.01
C PRO A 116 -15.15 -7.27 21.97
N GLN A 117 -14.89 -6.59 23.08
CA GLN A 117 -13.67 -5.79 23.25
C GLN A 117 -12.48 -6.75 23.21
N LEU A 118 -11.69 -6.68 22.13
CA LEU A 118 -10.59 -7.63 21.89
C LEU A 118 -9.35 -7.38 22.74
N PHE A 119 -9.25 -6.21 23.38
CA PHE A 119 -8.17 -5.93 24.30
C PHE A 119 -8.43 -6.66 25.64
N SER A 120 -8.40 -7.98 25.60
CA SER A 120 -8.35 -8.84 26.79
C SER A 120 -6.96 -8.77 27.42
N ALA A 121 -6.87 -8.72 28.76
CA ALA A 121 -5.77 -9.01 29.71
C ALA A 121 -4.27 -8.82 29.34
N GLU A 122 -3.83 -9.02 28.10
CA GLU A 122 -2.47 -8.83 27.61
C GLU A 122 -2.09 -7.36 27.38
N VAL A 123 -3.10 -6.50 27.13
CA VAL A 123 -2.96 -5.04 27.09
C VAL A 123 -3.85 -4.52 28.21
N SER A 124 -3.29 -4.48 29.44
CA SER A 124 -3.88 -3.98 30.69
C SER A 124 -5.27 -3.35 30.58
N GLU A 125 -6.27 -3.94 31.25
CA GLU A 125 -7.70 -3.58 31.20
C GLU A 125 -8.00 -2.10 31.53
N ASP A 126 -7.07 -1.37 32.18
CA ASP A 126 -7.26 0.02 32.60
C ASP A 126 -6.56 1.09 31.74
N ARG A 127 -5.76 0.70 30.73
CA ARG A 127 -4.95 1.67 29.95
C ARG A 127 -5.70 2.25 28.77
N LYS A 128 -5.41 3.51 28.47
CA LYS A 128 -5.84 4.13 27.21
C LYS A 128 -5.09 3.51 26.04
N ILE A 129 -5.81 3.14 24.98
CA ILE A 129 -5.24 2.37 23.86
C ILE A 129 -5.09 3.25 22.63
N ILE A 130 -3.85 3.38 22.19
CA ILE A 130 -3.47 4.00 20.92
C ILE A 130 -3.33 2.88 19.88
N LEU A 131 -4.02 3.02 18.76
CA LEU A 131 -3.97 2.09 17.65
C LEU A 131 -3.21 2.69 16.47
N TYR A 132 -2.29 1.92 15.92
CA TYR A 132 -1.69 2.14 14.61
C TYR A 132 -2.03 0.96 13.69
N VAL A 133 -2.42 1.26 12.46
CA VAL A 133 -2.66 0.26 11.41
C VAL A 133 -1.88 0.67 10.17
N GLY A 134 -1.04 -0.23 9.66
CA GLY A 134 -0.31 0.03 8.42
C GLY A 134 0.95 -0.82 8.27
N ARG A 135 1.61 -0.67 7.12
CA ARG A 135 2.90 -1.36 6.87
C ARG A 135 3.94 -0.91 7.89
N ILE A 136 4.77 -1.84 8.37
CA ILE A 136 5.86 -1.55 9.31
C ILE A 136 7.12 -1.17 8.52
N VAL A 137 7.12 0.08 8.03
CA VAL A 137 8.13 0.68 7.15
C VAL A 137 8.43 2.11 7.60
N ARG A 138 9.56 2.67 7.15
CA ARG A 138 10.06 3.96 7.64
C ARG A 138 9.14 5.12 7.27
N GLU A 139 8.59 5.10 6.06
CA GLU A 139 7.71 6.17 5.56
C GLU A 139 6.41 6.34 6.36
N LYS A 140 6.06 5.38 7.23
CA LYS A 140 4.88 5.44 8.10
C LYS A 140 5.14 5.99 9.49
N GLY A 141 6.37 6.44 9.77
CA GLY A 141 6.70 7.12 11.04
C GLY A 141 6.56 6.26 12.29
N ILE A 142 6.67 4.93 12.15
CA ILE A 142 6.51 3.98 13.26
C ILE A 142 7.44 4.27 14.46
N PHE A 143 8.64 4.80 14.20
CA PHE A 143 9.59 5.17 15.25
C PHE A 143 9.27 6.52 15.89
N THR A 144 8.73 7.48 15.14
CA THR A 144 8.18 8.74 15.68
C THR A 144 7.04 8.45 16.64
N LEU A 145 6.17 7.47 16.33
CA LEU A 145 5.11 7.03 17.24
C LEU A 145 5.65 6.41 18.53
N LEU A 146 6.69 5.58 18.40
CA LEU A 146 7.32 4.95 19.55
C LEU A 146 8.02 5.98 20.46
N GLU A 147 8.62 7.01 19.88
CA GLU A 147 9.21 8.15 20.60
C GLU A 147 8.15 8.98 21.32
N ALA A 148 7.02 9.26 20.66
CA ALA A 148 5.88 9.94 21.29
C ALA A 148 5.31 9.13 22.46
N LEU A 149 5.22 7.80 22.34
CA LEU A 149 4.80 6.92 23.44
C LEU A 149 5.76 7.00 24.64
N ASP A 150 7.07 7.01 24.38
CA ASP A 150 8.10 7.13 25.42
C ASP A 150 7.98 8.46 26.19
N GLU A 151 7.68 9.54 25.47
CA GLU A 151 7.41 10.85 26.05
C GLU A 151 6.13 10.86 26.90
N LEU A 152 5.03 10.30 26.40
CA LEU A 152 3.78 10.15 27.16
C LEU A 152 4.01 9.36 28.46
N ARG A 153 4.76 8.25 28.39
CA ARG A 153 5.16 7.47 29.56
C ARG A 153 5.95 8.31 30.56
N THR A 154 6.93 9.08 30.10
CA THR A 154 7.78 9.93 30.96
C THR A 154 6.96 11.00 31.68
N ARG A 155 5.87 11.47 31.06
CA ARG A 155 4.88 12.38 31.64
C ARG A 155 3.86 11.69 32.58
N GLY A 156 4.03 10.40 32.85
CA GLY A 156 3.18 9.63 33.76
C GLY A 156 1.82 9.22 33.17
N LYS A 157 1.66 9.27 31.83
CA LYS A 157 0.41 8.85 31.19
C LYS A 157 0.34 7.35 31.05
N ASP A 158 -0.82 6.78 31.42
CA ASP A 158 -1.02 5.33 31.33
C ASP A 158 -1.67 4.92 30.02
N VAL A 159 -0.82 4.83 28.99
CA VAL A 159 -1.19 4.48 27.62
C VAL A 159 -0.50 3.20 27.15
N SER A 160 -1.20 2.45 26.31
CA SER A 160 -0.71 1.31 25.55
C SER A 160 -0.79 1.59 24.06
N LEU A 161 0.12 1.02 23.29
CA LEU A 161 0.21 1.18 21.85
C LEU A 161 0.14 -0.18 21.15
N VAL A 162 -0.76 -0.29 20.17
CA VAL A 162 -0.94 -1.51 19.38
C VAL A 162 -0.59 -1.21 17.94
N PHE A 163 0.47 -1.83 17.46
CA PHE A 163 0.86 -1.83 16.05
C PHE A 163 0.22 -3.02 15.34
N VAL A 164 -0.62 -2.73 14.35
CA VAL A 164 -1.22 -3.71 13.45
C VAL A 164 -0.59 -3.59 12.07
N GLY A 165 -0.06 -4.70 11.57
CA GLY A 165 0.53 -4.80 10.24
C GLY A 165 1.86 -5.53 10.19
N GLU A 166 2.35 -5.74 8.97
CA GLU A 166 3.62 -6.40 8.67
C GLU A 166 4.56 -5.44 7.93
N GLY A 167 5.84 -5.75 7.97
CA GLY A 167 6.83 -5.01 7.18
C GLY A 167 8.26 -5.35 7.54
N PRO A 168 9.22 -4.95 6.70
CA PRO A 168 10.63 -5.26 6.87
C PRO A 168 11.24 -4.72 8.18
N LEU A 169 10.64 -3.69 8.78
CA LEU A 169 11.15 -3.08 10.02
C LEU A 169 10.49 -3.64 11.29
N LYS A 170 9.70 -4.72 11.21
CA LYS A 170 9.01 -5.30 12.37
C LYS A 170 9.98 -5.77 13.46
N GLU A 171 11.07 -6.43 13.08
CA GLU A 171 12.09 -6.88 14.03
C GLU A 171 12.84 -5.70 14.66
N ASP A 172 13.18 -4.68 13.87
CA ASP A 172 13.85 -3.49 14.36
C ASP A 172 12.96 -2.67 15.30
N LEU A 173 11.66 -2.59 14.99
CA LEU A 173 10.66 -2.01 15.88
C LEU A 173 10.60 -2.77 17.22
N ALA A 174 10.58 -4.11 17.20
CA ALA A 174 10.57 -4.92 18.42
C ALA A 174 11.85 -4.73 19.26
N LYS A 175 13.02 -4.66 18.62
CA LYS A 175 14.29 -4.36 19.30
C LYS A 175 14.26 -2.99 19.95
N GLU A 176 13.70 -1.99 19.27
CA GLU A 176 13.59 -0.63 19.79
C GLU A 176 12.63 -0.53 20.99
N VAL A 177 11.51 -1.26 20.96
CA VAL A 177 10.58 -1.40 22.10
C VAL A 177 11.31 -1.95 23.33
N LEU A 178 12.12 -3.01 23.15
CA LEU A 178 12.92 -3.58 24.22
C LEU A 178 13.96 -2.59 24.76
N ARG A 179 14.68 -1.90 23.86
CA ARG A 179 15.71 -0.91 24.21
C ARG A 179 15.15 0.22 25.06
N ARG A 180 13.92 0.68 24.76
CA ARG A 180 13.21 1.74 25.50
C ARG A 180 12.48 1.25 26.75
N ARG A 181 12.47 -0.06 27.01
CA ARG A 181 11.72 -0.71 28.10
C ARG A 181 10.22 -0.41 28.01
N LEU A 182 9.64 -0.59 26.82
CA LEU A 182 8.22 -0.35 26.52
C LEU A 182 7.43 -1.66 26.27
N SER A 183 8.01 -2.82 26.57
CA SER A 183 7.43 -4.14 26.28
C SER A 183 6.11 -4.42 27.01
N ASP A 184 5.87 -3.76 28.14
CA ASP A 184 4.61 -3.82 28.91
C ASP A 184 3.51 -2.89 28.34
N ARG A 185 3.87 -2.04 27.37
CA ARG A 185 2.98 -1.03 26.77
C ARG A 185 2.75 -1.22 25.28
N VAL A 186 3.66 -1.90 24.57
CA VAL A 186 3.60 -2.04 23.11
C VAL A 186 3.27 -3.48 22.72
N LYS A 187 2.22 -3.64 21.92
CA LYS A 187 1.90 -4.90 21.23
C LYS A 187 2.10 -4.73 19.73
N ILE A 188 2.87 -5.62 19.11
CA ILE A 188 3.01 -5.71 17.66
C ILE A 188 2.30 -6.98 17.22
N THR A 189 1.13 -6.86 16.58
CA THR A 189 0.26 -8.02 16.30
C THR A 189 0.67 -8.78 15.05
N GLY A 190 1.37 -8.12 14.12
CA GLY A 190 1.46 -8.59 12.75
C GLY A 190 0.18 -8.34 11.96
N PHE A 191 -0.01 -9.08 10.87
CA PHE A 191 -1.25 -9.05 10.10
C PHE A 191 -2.42 -9.60 10.94
N VAL A 192 -3.60 -8.98 10.80
CA VAL A 192 -4.85 -9.42 11.41
C VAL A 192 -5.93 -9.49 10.34
N ASP A 193 -6.89 -10.38 10.52
CA ASP A 193 -8.06 -10.43 9.66
C ASP A 193 -8.98 -9.20 9.83
N GLN A 194 -9.94 -9.06 8.92
CA GLN A 194 -10.84 -7.92 8.86
C GLN A 194 -11.72 -7.79 10.11
N GLU A 195 -12.22 -8.89 10.66
CA GLU A 195 -13.10 -8.88 11.84
C GLU A 195 -12.35 -8.37 13.07
N LYS A 196 -11.11 -8.86 13.24
CA LYS A 196 -10.19 -8.41 14.29
C LYS A 196 -9.81 -6.94 14.09
N LEU A 197 -9.52 -6.51 12.87
CA LEU A 197 -9.20 -5.11 12.56
C LEU A 197 -10.34 -4.16 12.97
N VAL A 198 -11.57 -4.46 12.57
CA VAL A 198 -12.76 -3.67 12.93
C VAL A 198 -12.93 -3.61 14.45
N SER A 199 -12.74 -4.75 15.13
CA SER A 199 -12.84 -4.82 16.59
C SER A 199 -11.75 -4.00 17.30
N LEU A 200 -10.53 -3.94 16.74
CA LEU A 200 -9.44 -3.11 17.26
C LEU A 200 -9.74 -1.62 17.12
N TYR A 201 -10.25 -1.18 15.95
CA TYR A 201 -10.70 0.21 15.79
C TYR A 201 -11.78 0.56 16.82
N ASN A 202 -12.81 -0.28 16.95
CA ASN A 202 -13.93 -0.05 17.87
C ASN A 202 -13.56 -0.07 19.36
N SER A 203 -12.37 -0.61 19.71
CA SER A 203 -11.94 -0.76 21.10
C SER A 203 -10.79 0.19 21.49
N CYS A 204 -10.27 1.00 20.56
CA CYS A 204 -9.18 1.92 20.85
C CYS A 204 -9.69 3.32 21.25
N ASP A 205 -8.89 4.06 22.03
CA ASP A 205 -9.21 5.41 22.47
C ASP A 205 -8.72 6.48 21.49
N ALA A 206 -7.68 6.17 20.70
CA ALA A 206 -7.18 7.04 19.64
C ALA A 206 -6.53 6.21 18.52
N PHE A 207 -6.77 6.62 17.28
CA PHE A 207 -6.05 6.11 16.13
C PHE A 207 -4.96 7.11 15.72
N VAL A 208 -3.74 6.62 15.49
CA VAL A 208 -2.59 7.47 15.19
C VAL A 208 -1.88 7.00 13.93
N LEU A 209 -1.72 7.93 12.97
CA LEU A 209 -1.01 7.68 11.71
C LEU A 209 0.05 8.77 11.46
N PRO A 210 1.28 8.59 11.96
CA PRO A 210 2.32 9.61 11.94
C PRO A 210 3.20 9.50 10.67
N SER A 211 2.57 9.23 9.52
CA SER A 211 3.27 9.03 8.26
C SER A 211 4.18 10.22 7.90
N HIS A 212 5.31 9.94 7.26
CA HIS A 212 6.14 10.94 6.59
C HIS A 212 5.73 11.12 5.13
N TYR A 213 5.16 10.07 4.54
CA TYR A 213 4.59 10.08 3.20
C TYR A 213 3.29 9.27 3.19
N GLU A 214 2.20 9.93 2.82
CA GLU A 214 0.89 9.32 2.67
C GLU A 214 0.15 9.92 1.46
N PRO A 215 0.03 9.18 0.33
CA PRO A 215 -0.71 9.66 -0.84
C PRO A 215 -2.19 9.93 -0.56
N PHE A 216 -2.78 9.16 0.36
CA PHE A 216 -4.19 9.24 0.72
C PHE A 216 -4.39 9.00 2.22
N GLY A 217 -4.36 7.74 2.65
CA GLY A 217 -4.58 7.36 4.06
C GLY A 217 -5.86 6.56 4.29
N MET A 218 -6.01 5.41 3.63
CA MET A 218 -7.19 4.54 3.77
C MET A 218 -7.49 4.17 5.22
N VAL A 219 -6.47 3.81 5.99
CA VAL A 219 -6.62 3.43 7.42
C VAL A 219 -7.11 4.59 8.30
N ALA A 220 -6.85 5.85 7.91
CA ALA A 220 -7.42 7.01 8.59
C ALA A 220 -8.93 7.11 8.31
N LEU A 221 -9.38 6.89 7.06
CA LEU A 221 -10.81 6.81 6.74
C LEU A 221 -11.51 5.66 7.47
N GLU A 222 -10.87 4.51 7.60
CA GLU A 222 -11.39 3.37 8.37
C GLU A 222 -11.60 3.76 9.83
N ALA A 223 -10.60 4.39 10.47
CA ALA A 223 -10.71 4.88 11.84
C ALA A 223 -11.83 5.93 12.01
N MET A 224 -11.95 6.87 11.06
CA MET A 224 -13.03 7.86 11.02
C MET A 224 -14.40 7.18 10.87
N ALA A 225 -14.50 6.15 10.02
CA ALA A 225 -15.72 5.35 9.84
C ALA A 225 -16.09 4.56 11.11
N SER A 226 -15.10 4.13 11.89
CA SER A 226 -15.26 3.51 13.21
C SER A 226 -15.51 4.49 14.35
N ARG A 227 -15.65 5.80 14.08
CA ARG A 227 -15.87 6.84 15.10
C ARG A 227 -14.78 6.86 16.17
N VAL A 228 -13.53 6.72 15.76
CA VAL A 228 -12.36 6.87 16.62
C VAL A 228 -11.77 8.27 16.39
N PRO A 229 -11.34 9.01 17.43
CA PRO A 229 -10.59 10.25 17.21
C PRO A 229 -9.25 9.92 16.54
N VAL A 230 -8.95 10.63 15.46
CA VAL A 230 -7.73 10.42 14.66
C VAL A 230 -6.70 11.51 14.92
N VAL A 231 -5.43 11.11 15.07
CA VAL A 231 -4.27 12.00 15.08
C VAL A 231 -3.36 11.61 13.93
N VAL A 232 -3.11 12.53 13.01
CA VAL A 232 -2.36 12.24 11.78
C VAL A 232 -1.27 13.27 11.55
N SER A 233 -0.21 12.88 10.85
CA SER A 233 0.74 13.84 10.30
C SER A 233 0.06 14.74 9.26
N ASP A 234 0.39 16.02 9.24
CA ASP A 234 -0.02 16.98 8.20
C ASP A 234 0.84 16.81 6.94
N VAL A 235 0.65 15.67 6.26
CA VAL A 235 1.38 15.32 5.02
C VAL A 235 0.45 14.73 3.97
N GLY A 236 0.78 15.00 2.72
CA GLY A 236 0.19 14.35 1.56
C GLY A 236 -1.34 14.39 1.55
N GLY A 237 -1.96 13.27 1.18
CA GLY A 237 -3.41 13.14 1.16
C GLY A 237 -4.07 13.12 2.55
N LEU A 238 -3.32 12.88 3.63
CA LEU A 238 -3.90 12.94 5.00
C LEU A 238 -4.36 14.35 5.33
N SER A 239 -3.60 15.36 4.88
CA SER A 239 -3.93 16.76 5.05
C SER A 239 -5.25 17.16 4.40
N GLU A 240 -5.71 16.39 3.40
CA GLU A 240 -6.98 16.59 2.70
C GLU A 240 -8.14 15.79 3.31
N ILE A 241 -7.86 14.63 3.91
CA ILE A 241 -8.87 13.77 4.54
C ILE A 241 -9.23 14.29 5.94
N VAL A 242 -8.25 14.80 6.69
CA VAL A 242 -8.42 15.25 8.08
C VAL A 242 -8.35 16.77 8.16
N GLU A 243 -9.41 17.37 8.67
CA GLU A 243 -9.50 18.80 8.95
C GLU A 243 -9.15 19.03 10.43
N ASP A 244 -8.05 19.76 10.69
CA ASP A 244 -7.51 19.93 12.04
C ASP A 244 -8.51 20.63 12.97
N GLY A 245 -8.74 20.05 14.14
CA GLY A 245 -9.69 20.55 15.14
C GLY A 245 -11.17 20.36 14.78
N VAL A 246 -11.47 19.80 13.60
CA VAL A 246 -12.82 19.57 13.09
C VAL A 246 -13.13 18.09 12.95
N THR A 247 -12.34 17.33 12.16
CA THR A 247 -12.51 15.87 11.96
C THR A 247 -11.35 15.04 12.51
N GLY A 248 -10.31 15.69 13.01
CA GLY A 248 -9.20 15.04 13.72
C GLY A 248 -8.20 16.06 14.24
N VAL A 249 -7.03 15.58 14.65
CA VAL A 249 -5.89 16.44 14.99
C VAL A 249 -4.78 16.20 13.99
N LYS A 250 -4.26 17.29 13.41
CA LYS A 250 -3.07 17.24 12.57
C LYS A 250 -1.84 17.70 13.34
N VAL A 251 -0.71 17.04 13.11
CA VAL A 251 0.58 17.39 13.72
C VAL A 251 1.67 17.45 12.65
N PRO A 252 2.75 18.23 12.86
CA PRO A 252 3.92 18.16 11.98
C PRO A 252 4.47 16.73 11.87
N SER A 253 4.87 16.33 10.66
CA SER A 253 5.55 15.04 10.47
C SER A 253 6.93 15.05 11.13
N SER A 254 7.39 13.87 11.57
CA SER A 254 8.73 13.67 12.14
C SER A 254 8.98 14.44 13.43
N ASP A 255 7.91 14.82 14.14
CA ASP A 255 7.96 15.51 15.42
C ASP A 255 7.26 14.66 16.51
N PRO A 256 8.02 13.85 17.27
CA PRO A 256 7.46 13.03 18.34
C PRO A 256 6.77 13.85 19.44
N HIS A 257 7.26 15.06 19.72
CA HIS A 257 6.71 15.92 20.76
C HIS A 257 5.35 16.46 20.34
N ALA A 258 5.25 17.01 19.14
CA ALA A 258 3.97 17.47 18.61
C ALA A 258 2.97 16.31 18.45
N LEU A 259 3.44 15.12 18.09
CA LEU A 259 2.62 13.91 18.06
C LEU A 259 2.09 13.54 19.45
N ALA A 260 2.92 13.58 20.49
CA ALA A 260 2.50 13.35 21.86
C ALA A 260 1.47 14.39 22.32
N GLU A 261 1.66 15.67 22.02
CA GLU A 261 0.68 16.74 22.32
C GLU A 261 -0.65 16.51 21.58
N GLY A 262 -0.61 16.09 20.32
CA GLY A 262 -1.81 15.75 19.54
C GLY A 262 -2.58 14.57 20.14
N ILE A 263 -1.87 13.54 20.59
CA ILE A 263 -2.46 12.40 21.31
C ILE A 263 -3.09 12.86 22.63
N LEU A 264 -2.43 13.72 23.41
CA LEU A 264 -2.99 14.25 24.65
C LEU A 264 -4.25 15.08 24.41
N ARG A 265 -4.30 15.89 23.33
CA ARG A 265 -5.50 16.65 22.97
C ARG A 265 -6.72 15.76 22.83
N VAL A 266 -6.59 14.57 22.23
CA VAL A 266 -7.74 13.67 22.03
C VAL A 266 -8.01 12.76 23.24
N LEU A 267 -6.98 12.36 24.00
CA LEU A 267 -7.15 11.47 25.16
C LEU A 267 -7.63 12.21 26.42
N ASP A 268 -7.15 13.43 26.66
CA ASP A 268 -7.46 14.19 27.88
C ASP A 268 -8.72 15.07 27.74
N ASN A 269 -9.17 15.37 26.51
CA ASN A 269 -10.35 16.19 26.26
C ASN A 269 -11.50 15.39 25.62
N ARG A 270 -12.38 14.86 26.47
CA ARG A 270 -13.54 14.06 26.05
C ARG A 270 -14.48 14.82 25.12
N GLU A 271 -14.79 16.08 25.42
CA GLU A 271 -15.72 16.88 24.61
C GLU A 271 -15.16 17.12 23.19
N LEU A 272 -13.88 17.44 23.09
CA LEU A 272 -13.19 17.55 21.81
C LEU A 272 -13.24 16.22 21.06
N SER A 273 -12.88 15.11 21.71
CA SER A 273 -12.86 13.77 21.12
C SER A 273 -14.22 13.37 20.54
N GLU A 274 -15.31 13.56 21.29
CA GLU A 274 -16.67 13.29 20.83
C GLU A 274 -17.06 14.14 19.61
N ARG A 275 -16.67 15.42 19.60
CA ARG A 275 -16.94 16.31 18.46
C ARG A 275 -16.14 15.90 17.22
N LEU A 276 -14.85 15.61 17.37
CA LEU A 276 -13.98 15.21 16.26
C LEU A 276 -14.49 13.94 15.58
N LYS A 277 -14.78 12.89 16.35
CA LYS A 277 -15.18 11.59 15.80
C LYS A 277 -16.54 11.63 15.10
N GLU A 278 -17.50 12.42 15.61
CA GLU A 278 -18.82 12.57 14.99
C GLU A 278 -18.73 13.36 13.67
N ASN A 279 -17.95 14.43 13.65
CA ASN A 279 -17.69 15.18 12.42
C ASN A 279 -16.93 14.33 11.38
N ALA A 280 -15.93 13.57 11.83
CA ALA A 280 -15.18 12.66 10.98
C ALA A 280 -16.08 11.61 10.32
N TYR A 281 -16.95 10.99 11.12
CA TYR A 281 -17.91 10.01 10.65
C TYR A 281 -18.85 10.59 9.59
N ARG A 282 -19.39 11.79 9.81
CA ARG A 282 -20.23 12.49 8.82
C ARG A 282 -19.47 12.78 7.54
N ALA A 283 -18.24 13.30 7.64
CA ALA A 283 -17.40 13.58 6.48
C ALA A 283 -17.14 12.31 5.64
N VAL A 284 -16.90 11.16 6.30
CA VAL A 284 -16.79 9.86 5.63
C VAL A 284 -18.06 9.50 4.86
N GLN A 285 -19.22 9.61 5.50
CA GLN A 285 -20.51 9.28 4.89
C GLN A 285 -20.85 10.19 3.69
N GLU A 286 -20.48 11.47 3.74
CA GLU A 286 -20.81 12.45 2.72
C GLU A 286 -19.87 12.41 1.51
N ARG A 287 -18.60 12.02 1.70
CA ARG A 287 -17.55 12.24 0.70
C ARG A 287 -16.81 10.99 0.24
N TYR A 288 -16.79 9.93 1.06
CA TYR A 288 -15.87 8.80 0.88
C TYR A 288 -16.56 7.44 0.83
N ARG A 289 -17.88 7.37 0.61
CA ARG A 289 -18.55 6.09 0.38
C ARG A 289 -18.25 5.53 -1.01
N TRP A 290 -18.08 4.21 -1.12
CA TRP A 290 -17.75 3.56 -2.40
C TRP A 290 -18.76 3.80 -3.52
N ASP A 291 -20.06 3.95 -3.22
CA ASP A 291 -21.06 4.29 -4.24
C ASP A 291 -20.78 5.67 -4.88
N LEU A 292 -20.46 6.67 -4.06
CA LEU A 292 -20.09 8.01 -4.54
C LEU A 292 -18.79 7.99 -5.35
N ILE A 293 -17.80 7.21 -4.91
CA ILE A 293 -16.51 7.07 -5.60
C ILE A 293 -16.66 6.34 -6.93
N ALA A 294 -17.52 5.32 -6.98
CA ALA A 294 -17.83 4.59 -8.21
C ALA A 294 -18.51 5.48 -9.25
N GLU A 295 -19.43 6.36 -8.85
CA GLU A 295 -20.06 7.33 -9.76
C GLU A 295 -19.04 8.29 -10.38
N LYS A 296 -18.13 8.86 -9.57
CA LYS A 296 -17.03 9.71 -10.07
C LYS A 296 -16.10 8.97 -11.01
N THR A 297 -15.82 7.70 -10.70
CA THR A 297 -14.97 6.85 -11.52
C THR A 297 -15.63 6.56 -12.87
N LEU A 298 -16.94 6.31 -12.87
CA LEU A 298 -17.72 6.13 -14.09
C LEU A 298 -17.77 7.41 -14.94
N GLU A 299 -17.81 8.60 -14.32
CA GLU A 299 -17.67 9.86 -15.04
C GLU A 299 -16.28 10.00 -15.70
N ALA A 300 -15.21 9.64 -14.99
CA ALA A 300 -13.87 9.61 -15.57
C ALA A 300 -13.79 8.68 -16.80
N TYR A 301 -14.43 7.50 -16.73
CA TYR A 301 -14.52 6.60 -17.87
C TYR A 301 -15.24 7.23 -19.06
N ARG A 302 -16.41 7.85 -18.82
CA ARG A 302 -17.22 8.48 -19.88
C ARG A 302 -16.52 9.65 -20.56
N THR A 303 -15.68 10.38 -19.84
CA THR A 303 -14.96 11.55 -20.38
C THR A 303 -13.59 11.21 -20.96
N SER A 304 -13.15 9.96 -20.86
CA SER A 304 -11.91 9.48 -21.48
C SER A 304 -12.17 9.03 -22.90
N SER A 305 -11.36 9.47 -23.86
CA SER A 305 -11.48 9.10 -25.28
C SER A 305 -10.13 8.66 -25.82
N PRO A 306 -10.08 7.70 -26.77
CA PRO A 306 -8.82 7.26 -27.34
C PRO A 306 -8.12 8.44 -28.04
N ARG A 307 -6.85 8.67 -27.74
CA ARG A 307 -6.04 9.66 -28.46
C ARG A 307 -5.40 9.03 -29.70
N PRO A 308 -5.18 9.81 -30.80
CA PRO A 308 -4.46 9.31 -31.97
C PRO A 308 -3.07 8.82 -31.55
N GLN A 309 -2.75 7.58 -31.93
CA GLN A 309 -1.58 6.85 -31.47
C GLN A 309 -0.27 7.59 -31.81
N SER A 310 0.63 7.70 -30.83
CA SER A 310 2.06 7.86 -31.11
C SER A 310 2.61 6.46 -31.41
N SER A 311 3.10 6.23 -32.61
CA SER A 311 3.47 4.92 -33.14
C SER A 311 4.75 4.32 -32.53
N LYS A 312 5.04 4.55 -31.25
CA LYS A 312 6.14 3.87 -30.56
C LYS A 312 5.67 2.49 -30.10
N VAL A 313 5.75 1.53 -31.01
CA VAL A 313 5.73 0.11 -30.65
C VAL A 313 7.00 -0.15 -29.82
N VAL A 314 6.86 -0.45 -28.54
CA VAL A 314 7.98 -0.98 -27.75
C VAL A 314 8.18 -2.42 -28.21
N GLU A 315 9.28 -2.70 -28.90
CA GLU A 315 9.55 -4.03 -29.41
C GLU A 315 9.65 -5.05 -28.25
N ASP A 316 9.05 -6.24 -28.43
CA ASP A 316 9.08 -7.35 -27.45
C ASP A 316 10.50 -7.66 -26.94
N ALA A 317 11.53 -7.38 -27.75
CA ALA A 317 12.94 -7.55 -27.43
C ALA A 317 13.43 -6.60 -26.32
N GLU A 318 12.93 -5.36 -26.24
CA GLU A 318 13.24 -4.42 -25.14
C GLU A 318 12.47 -4.77 -23.85
N PHE A 319 11.28 -5.34 -23.98
CA PHE A 319 10.44 -5.77 -22.84
C PHE A 319 11.06 -6.96 -22.10
N LEU A 320 11.49 -8.00 -22.82
CA LEU A 320 12.08 -9.21 -22.24
C LEU A 320 13.57 -9.10 -21.93
N SER A 321 14.25 -8.03 -22.36
CA SER A 321 15.66 -7.81 -22.05
C SER A 321 15.88 -6.91 -20.83
N ASP A 322 14.84 -6.30 -20.25
CA ASP A 322 14.96 -5.46 -19.05
C ASP A 322 15.28 -6.33 -17.82
N PRO A 323 16.53 -6.31 -17.30
CA PRO A 323 16.94 -7.20 -16.23
C PRO A 323 16.21 -6.92 -14.91
N ALA A 324 15.70 -5.70 -14.69
CA ALA A 324 14.98 -5.35 -13.47
C ALA A 324 13.50 -5.73 -13.56
N LEU A 325 12.90 -5.67 -14.75
CA LEU A 325 11.56 -6.20 -14.99
C LEU A 325 11.56 -7.72 -14.88
N LEU A 326 12.58 -8.38 -15.44
CA LEU A 326 12.82 -9.81 -15.23
C LEU A 326 13.03 -10.11 -13.74
N GLN A 327 13.92 -9.39 -13.04
CA GLN A 327 14.12 -9.56 -11.60
C GLN A 327 12.82 -9.38 -10.80
N PHE A 328 11.97 -8.40 -11.16
CA PHE A 328 10.69 -8.13 -10.52
C PHE A 328 9.63 -9.19 -10.82
N LEU A 329 9.46 -9.59 -12.09
CA LEU A 329 8.60 -10.71 -12.50
C LEU A 329 9.06 -12.02 -11.88
N LEU A 330 10.37 -12.20 -11.70
CA LEU A 330 10.98 -13.30 -10.97
C LEU A 330 10.83 -13.14 -9.45
N THR A 331 10.72 -11.94 -8.90
CA THR A 331 10.45 -11.75 -7.45
C THR A 331 8.97 -11.96 -7.14
N MET A 332 8.09 -11.61 -8.08
CA MET A 332 6.65 -11.88 -8.06
C MET A 332 6.32 -13.32 -8.52
N GLY A 333 7.26 -14.01 -9.16
CA GLY A 333 7.07 -15.29 -9.85
C GLY A 333 8.21 -16.31 -9.65
N ALA A 334 9.01 -16.19 -8.59
CA ALA A 334 10.04 -17.16 -8.26
C ALA A 334 9.37 -18.49 -7.88
N THR A 335 9.54 -19.47 -8.73
CA THR A 335 9.24 -20.87 -8.46
C THR A 335 10.46 -21.71 -8.81
N ASP A 336 10.83 -22.65 -7.93
CA ASP A 336 11.96 -23.56 -8.11
C ASP A 336 11.45 -25.01 -8.22
N GLY A 337 11.22 -25.48 -9.45
CA GLY A 337 11.14 -26.92 -9.76
C GLY A 337 12.51 -27.46 -10.22
N GLU A 338 12.72 -28.78 -10.24
CA GLU A 338 13.96 -29.36 -10.78
C GLU A 338 14.20 -28.90 -12.23
N GLY A 339 15.34 -28.23 -12.43
CA GLY A 339 15.62 -27.33 -13.57
C GLY A 339 15.75 -25.84 -13.16
N ALA A 340 15.54 -25.52 -11.88
CA ALA A 340 15.70 -24.18 -11.32
C ALA A 340 17.15 -23.71 -11.39
N VAL A 341 17.33 -22.57 -12.04
CA VAL A 341 18.61 -21.90 -12.23
C VAL A 341 18.69 -20.81 -11.15
N SER A 342 19.78 -20.76 -10.39
CA SER A 342 19.94 -19.72 -9.36
C SER A 342 19.85 -18.32 -9.98
N ALA A 343 19.47 -17.30 -9.20
CA ALA A 343 19.43 -15.92 -9.71
C ALA A 343 20.78 -15.47 -10.32
N GLY A 344 21.91 -16.02 -9.84
CA GLY A 344 23.25 -15.81 -10.41
C GLY A 344 23.52 -16.57 -11.70
N ASP A 345 23.03 -17.81 -11.81
CA ASP A 345 23.17 -18.63 -13.02
C ASP A 345 22.23 -18.14 -14.15
N MET A 346 21.07 -17.57 -13.81
CA MET A 346 20.14 -16.97 -14.78
C MET A 346 20.68 -15.68 -15.39
N ALA A 347 21.35 -14.85 -14.59
CA ALA A 347 22.05 -13.67 -15.09
C ALA A 347 23.19 -14.03 -16.07
N SER A 348 23.71 -15.26 -16.00
CA SER A 348 24.76 -15.79 -16.88
C SER A 348 24.18 -16.38 -18.17
N LEU A 349 23.03 -17.09 -18.10
CA LEU A 349 22.29 -17.63 -19.24
C LEU A 349 21.68 -16.55 -20.15
N ILE A 350 21.18 -15.44 -19.57
CA ILE A 350 20.63 -14.29 -20.33
C ILE A 350 21.72 -13.56 -21.15
N LYS A 351 22.99 -13.67 -20.75
CA LYS A 351 24.13 -13.09 -21.47
C LYS A 351 24.68 -14.00 -22.60
N SER A 352 24.15 -15.21 -22.75
CA SER A 352 24.60 -16.16 -23.78
C SER A 352 23.91 -15.87 -25.14
N PRO A 353 24.64 -15.74 -26.26
CA PRO A 353 24.06 -15.44 -27.57
C PRO A 353 23.14 -16.53 -28.16
N GLU A 354 23.11 -17.74 -27.58
CA GLU A 354 22.57 -18.93 -28.25
C GLU A 354 21.22 -19.46 -27.69
N THR A 355 20.60 -18.83 -26.67
CA THR A 355 19.35 -19.36 -26.09
C THR A 355 18.16 -18.38 -26.18
N PRO A 356 17.12 -18.67 -26.97
CA PRO A 356 15.92 -17.82 -27.03
C PRO A 356 15.11 -17.91 -25.73
N VAL A 357 14.94 -16.76 -25.04
CA VAL A 357 14.21 -16.57 -23.77
C VAL A 357 12.82 -17.25 -23.73
N LYS A 358 12.16 -17.41 -24.88
CA LYS A 358 10.86 -18.09 -25.02
C LYS A 358 10.86 -19.56 -24.55
N LEU A 359 11.98 -20.27 -24.68
CA LEU A 359 12.05 -21.71 -24.34
C LEU A 359 12.13 -21.96 -22.83
N ILE A 360 12.66 -21.01 -22.07
CA ILE A 360 12.88 -21.11 -20.62
C ILE A 360 11.56 -20.86 -19.86
N LEU A 361 10.79 -19.86 -20.28
CA LEU A 361 9.51 -19.50 -19.65
C LEU A 361 8.42 -20.57 -19.86
N GLY A 362 8.41 -21.26 -21.01
CA GLY A 362 7.44 -22.31 -21.31
C GLY A 362 7.61 -23.60 -20.48
N ARG A 363 8.80 -23.85 -19.93
CA ARG A 363 9.11 -25.09 -19.16
C ARG A 363 8.81 -24.99 -17.67
N GLN A 364 8.75 -23.79 -17.12
CA GLN A 364 8.65 -23.55 -15.66
C GLN A 364 7.20 -23.48 -15.15
N ALA A 365 6.22 -23.25 -16.03
CA ALA A 365 4.80 -23.14 -15.66
C ALA A 365 4.15 -24.47 -15.21
N SER A 366 4.85 -25.60 -15.21
CA SER A 366 4.27 -26.94 -15.01
C SER A 366 4.56 -27.63 -13.65
N LEU A 367 5.26 -27.02 -12.66
CA LEU A 367 5.88 -27.79 -11.54
C LEU A 367 5.57 -27.43 -10.05
N GLY A 368 4.77 -26.42 -9.70
CA GLY A 368 3.96 -26.43 -8.45
C GLY A 368 4.53 -26.17 -7.03
N TYR A 369 5.80 -25.82 -6.77
CA TYR A 369 6.27 -25.34 -5.43
C TYR A 369 7.60 -24.53 -5.45
N VAL A 370 8.04 -23.97 -4.31
CA VAL A 370 9.28 -23.15 -4.16
C VAL A 370 10.05 -23.51 -2.87
N SER A 371 11.40 -23.44 -2.86
CA SER A 371 12.21 -23.63 -1.65
C SER A 371 13.40 -22.67 -1.55
N THR A 372 13.71 -22.18 -0.34
CA THR A 372 14.85 -21.25 -0.13
C THR A 372 15.66 -21.60 1.14
N LYS A 373 16.90 -21.11 1.20
CA LYS A 373 17.77 -21.09 2.40
C LYS A 373 17.97 -19.63 2.85
N LEU A 374 17.63 -19.33 4.10
CA LEU A 374 17.76 -18.00 4.71
C LEU A 374 19.18 -17.73 5.27
N GLY A 375 20.20 -18.15 4.53
CA GLY A 375 21.61 -17.98 4.91
C GLY A 375 22.42 -19.28 4.84
N PRO A 376 23.76 -19.19 4.96
CA PRO A 376 24.69 -20.29 4.72
C PRO A 376 24.41 -21.54 5.57
N ASP A 377 24.00 -21.33 6.83
CA ASP A 377 23.82 -22.39 7.84
C ASP A 377 22.35 -22.63 8.25
N SER A 378 21.39 -22.14 7.46
CA SER A 378 19.96 -22.27 7.78
C SER A 378 19.31 -23.55 7.22
N SER A 379 18.34 -24.10 7.96
CA SER A 379 17.50 -25.22 7.52
C SER A 379 16.60 -24.80 6.36
N ARG A 380 16.35 -25.74 5.43
CA ARG A 380 15.61 -25.48 4.19
C ARG A 380 14.12 -25.30 4.50
N VAL A 381 13.54 -24.22 4.00
CA VAL A 381 12.10 -23.95 4.16
C VAL A 381 11.39 -24.19 2.84
N ARG A 382 10.36 -25.04 2.85
CA ARG A 382 9.53 -25.38 1.68
C ARG A 382 8.20 -24.65 1.71
N TYR A 383 7.80 -24.09 0.58
CA TYR A 383 6.52 -23.40 0.40
C TYR A 383 5.66 -24.10 -0.65
N HIS A 384 4.42 -24.45 -0.29
CA HIS A 384 3.44 -25.06 -1.20
C HIS A 384 2.57 -24.00 -1.89
N LEU A 385 2.38 -24.11 -3.21
CA LEU A 385 1.60 -23.18 -4.03
C LEU A 385 0.29 -23.80 -4.54
N SER A 386 -0.74 -22.97 -4.67
CA SER A 386 -1.96 -23.27 -5.42
C SER A 386 -2.22 -22.21 -6.50
N PRO A 387 -3.21 -22.40 -7.39
CA PRO A 387 -3.53 -21.45 -8.48
C PRO A 387 -3.85 -20.02 -8.02
N VAL A 388 -4.06 -19.79 -6.72
CA VAL A 388 -4.38 -18.48 -6.13
C VAL A 388 -3.33 -17.99 -5.12
N GLY A 389 -2.19 -18.70 -4.95
CA GLY A 389 -1.07 -18.26 -4.11
C GLY A 389 -0.54 -19.30 -3.11
N ILE A 390 0.34 -18.83 -2.22
CA ILE A 390 1.09 -19.65 -1.22
C ILE A 390 0.14 -20.15 -0.12
N ILE A 391 0.14 -21.46 0.15
CA ILE A 391 -0.74 -22.08 1.15
C ILE A 391 -0.01 -22.45 2.46
N LYS A 392 1.28 -22.83 2.45
CA LYS A 392 1.97 -23.27 3.68
C LYS A 392 3.49 -23.22 3.59
N ALA A 393 4.14 -22.84 4.69
CA ALA A 393 5.60 -22.95 4.91
C ALA A 393 5.89 -24.10 5.89
N CYS A 394 6.77 -25.04 5.53
CA CYS A 394 7.27 -26.07 6.44
C CYS A 394 8.80 -25.96 6.53
N SER A 395 9.33 -25.79 7.74
CA SER A 395 10.74 -26.03 8.02
C SER A 395 10.99 -27.53 8.10
N ASP A 396 12.00 -28.03 7.40
CA ASP A 396 12.47 -29.41 7.63
C ASP A 396 13.08 -29.46 9.04
N MET A 397 12.25 -29.81 10.04
CA MET A 397 12.72 -30.42 11.28
C MET A 397 13.10 -31.86 10.91
N SER A 398 14.29 -32.29 11.34
CA SER A 398 14.61 -33.72 11.46
C SER A 398 13.51 -34.46 12.22
#